data_AF-A0AAU6E0A1-F1
#
_entry.id   AF-A0AAU6E0A1-F1
#
_cell.length_a   1.000
_cell.length_b   1.000
_cell.length_c   1.000
_cell.angle_alpha   90.00
_cell.angle_beta   90.00
_cell.angle_gamma   90.00
#
_symmetry.space_group_name_H-M   'P 1'
#
loop_
_entity.id
_entity.type
_entity.pdbx_description
1 polymer ?
#
loop_
_entity_poly.entity_id
_entity_poly.type
_entity_poly.pdbx_seq_one_letter_code
_entity_poly.pdbx_strand_id
1 'polypeptide(L)'
;MPRAVGEHTERSFILDLALALAEDRRRDIVRKTKNGLETARKQGKVGGRRPVVDDDRRAAILDRRRRGESIRTIAAGVKLSVGVVHKTLAEAKASSDPAAAASHGKSRPSGSLS
;
A
#
# COMPACT_ATOMS: atom_id res chain seq x y z
N MET A 1 -2.49 53.69 -25.00
CA MET A 1 -3.10 52.63 -25.85
C MET A 1 -3.94 51.73 -24.95
N PRO A 2 -5.29 51.79 -25.00
CA PRO A 2 -6.12 50.89 -24.20
C PRO A 2 -6.10 49.47 -24.81
N ARG A 3 -5.67 48.48 -24.02
CA ARG A 3 -5.69 47.05 -24.41
C ARG A 3 -7.12 46.53 -24.24
N ALA A 4 -7.67 45.88 -25.26
CA ALA A 4 -9.08 45.48 -25.32
C ALA A 4 -9.48 44.55 -24.16
N VAL A 5 -10.47 44.97 -23.38
CA VAL A 5 -10.99 44.29 -22.18
C VAL A 5 -11.62 42.93 -22.50
N GLY A 6 -12.03 42.67 -23.75
CA GLY A 6 -12.66 41.41 -24.18
C GLY A 6 -11.71 40.23 -24.39
N GLU A 7 -10.45 40.46 -24.74
CA GLU A 7 -9.50 39.36 -24.99
C GLU A 7 -9.19 38.54 -23.73
N HIS A 8 -9.22 39.17 -22.56
CA HIS A 8 -8.86 38.51 -21.30
C HIS A 8 -9.97 37.57 -20.82
N THR A 9 -11.24 37.92 -21.00
CA THR A 9 -12.38 37.09 -20.59
C THR A 9 -12.52 35.85 -21.48
N GLU A 10 -12.35 35.99 -22.79
CA GLU A 10 -12.40 34.85 -23.72
C GLU A 10 -11.22 33.88 -23.51
N ARG A 11 -10.02 34.41 -23.27
CA ARG A 11 -8.84 33.60 -22.92
C ARG A 11 -9.04 32.88 -21.59
N SER A 12 -9.60 33.54 -20.58
CA SER A 12 -9.94 32.89 -19.30
C SER A 12 -10.95 31.75 -19.49
N PHE A 13 -12.01 31.95 -20.28
CA PHE A 13 -12.99 30.91 -20.56
C PHE A 13 -12.42 29.68 -21.28
N ILE A 14 -11.54 29.89 -22.27
CA ILE A 14 -10.87 28.78 -22.97
C ILE A 14 -10.01 27.95 -22.02
N LEU A 15 -9.31 28.60 -21.09
CA LEU A 15 -8.49 27.91 -20.09
C LEU A 15 -9.35 27.12 -19.10
N ASP A 16 -10.48 27.68 -18.65
CA ASP A 16 -11.41 26.99 -17.75
C ASP A 16 -12.03 25.76 -18.44
N LEU A 17 -12.40 25.88 -19.71
CA LEU A 17 -12.91 24.76 -20.50
C LEU A 17 -11.83 23.68 -20.73
N ALA A 18 -10.61 24.09 -21.06
CA ALA A 18 -9.49 23.17 -21.24
C ALA A 18 -9.16 22.44 -19.92
N LEU A 19 -9.20 23.14 -18.80
CA LEU A 19 -9.01 22.56 -17.47
C LEU A 19 -10.10 21.54 -17.15
N ALA A 20 -11.37 21.88 -17.37
CA ALA A 20 -12.50 20.98 -17.14
C ALA A 20 -12.37 19.68 -17.96
N LEU A 21 -12.00 19.78 -19.24
CA LEU A 21 -11.78 18.63 -20.10
C LEU A 21 -10.57 17.78 -19.67
N ALA A 22 -9.48 18.42 -19.25
CA ALA A 22 -8.29 17.72 -18.74
C ALA A 22 -8.61 16.95 -17.45
N GLU A 23 -9.39 17.54 -16.56
CA GLU A 23 -9.84 16.88 -15.32
C GLU A 23 -10.74 15.69 -15.61
N ASP A 24 -11.72 15.83 -16.50
CA ASP A 24 -12.62 14.74 -16.88
C ASP A 24 -11.81 13.56 -17.44
N ARG A 25 -10.88 13.84 -18.35
CA ARG A 25 -10.00 12.82 -18.90
C ARG A 25 -9.15 12.12 -17.83
N ARG A 26 -8.63 12.87 -16.86
CA ARG A 26 -7.87 12.30 -15.74
C ARG A 26 -8.75 11.40 -14.89
N ARG A 27 -9.97 11.82 -14.56
CA ARG A 27 -10.94 11.02 -13.77
C ARG A 27 -11.28 9.72 -14.51
N ASP A 28 -11.45 9.80 -15.81
CA ASP A 28 -11.71 8.65 -16.68
C ASP A 28 -10.57 7.63 -16.68
N ILE A 29 -9.33 8.09 -16.83
CA ILE A 29 -8.14 7.22 -16.77
C ILE A 29 -8.07 6.54 -15.39
N VAL A 30 -8.19 7.30 -14.31
CA VAL A 30 -8.14 6.77 -12.94
C VAL A 30 -9.24 5.73 -12.71
N ARG A 31 -10.47 5.99 -13.17
CA ARG A 31 -11.60 5.06 -13.03
C ARG A 31 -11.31 3.75 -13.76
N LYS A 32 -10.85 3.81 -15.02
CA LYS A 32 -10.51 2.61 -15.81
C LYS A 32 -9.36 1.81 -15.19
N THR A 33 -8.33 2.49 -14.70
CA THR A 33 -7.21 1.82 -14.00
C THR A 33 -7.67 1.11 -12.74
N LYS A 34 -8.50 1.77 -11.90
CA LYS A 34 -9.04 1.16 -10.68
C LYS A 34 -9.90 -0.07 -11.00
N ASN A 35 -10.78 0.02 -11.99
CA ASN A 35 -11.62 -1.10 -12.43
C ASN A 35 -10.76 -2.28 -12.93
N GLY A 36 -9.70 -1.99 -13.67
CA GLY A 36 -8.73 -3.00 -14.13
C GLY A 36 -8.01 -3.68 -12.96
N LEU A 37 -7.51 -2.90 -11.99
CA LEU A 37 -6.85 -3.42 -10.79
C LEU A 37 -7.80 -4.25 -9.92
N GLU A 38 -9.08 -3.86 -9.80
CA GLU A 38 -10.08 -4.62 -9.08
C GLU A 38 -10.35 -5.97 -9.77
N THR A 39 -10.46 -5.97 -11.10
CA THR A 39 -10.63 -7.19 -11.89
C THR A 39 -9.43 -8.12 -11.73
N ALA A 40 -8.20 -7.58 -11.81
CA ALA A 40 -6.98 -8.34 -11.57
C ALA A 40 -6.95 -8.94 -10.15
N ARG A 41 -7.37 -8.16 -9.14
CA ARG A 41 -7.48 -8.63 -7.76
C ARG A 41 -8.50 -9.76 -7.60
N LYS A 42 -9.65 -9.68 -8.28
CA LYS A 42 -10.67 -10.76 -8.32
C LYS A 42 -10.12 -12.05 -8.95
N GLN A 43 -9.21 -11.92 -9.91
CA GLN A 43 -8.48 -13.05 -10.51
C GLN A 43 -7.29 -13.54 -9.66
N GLY A 44 -7.13 -13.05 -8.43
CA GLY A 44 -6.02 -13.41 -7.53
C GLY A 44 -4.67 -12.74 -7.85
N LYS A 45 -4.61 -11.88 -8.88
CA LYS A 45 -3.40 -11.15 -9.26
C LYS A 45 -3.31 -9.87 -8.44
N VAL A 46 -2.76 -9.97 -7.23
CA VAL A 46 -2.51 -8.81 -6.36
C VAL A 46 -1.16 -8.19 -6.74
N GLY A 47 -1.20 -6.94 -7.22
CA GLY A 47 0.02 -6.16 -7.47
C GLY A 47 0.69 -5.68 -6.18
N GLY A 48 1.91 -5.15 -6.29
CA GLY A 48 2.67 -4.58 -5.17
C GLY A 48 4.06 -5.21 -5.01
N ARG A 49 4.79 -4.79 -3.97
CA ARG A 49 6.11 -5.35 -3.66
C ARG A 49 5.94 -6.77 -3.12
N ARG A 50 6.55 -7.75 -3.80
CA ARG A 50 6.57 -9.13 -3.32
C ARG A 50 7.22 -9.19 -1.92
N PRO A 51 6.66 -9.93 -0.96
CA PRO A 51 7.24 -10.06 0.36
C PRO A 51 8.70 -10.50 0.29
N VAL A 52 9.57 -9.84 1.06
CA VAL A 52 11.01 -10.17 1.12
C VAL A 52 11.25 -11.40 2.02
N VAL A 53 10.32 -11.69 2.92
CA VAL A 53 10.39 -12.88 3.77
C VAL A 53 9.62 -14.00 3.08
N ASP A 54 10.37 -14.91 2.50
CA ASP A 54 9.86 -16.18 1.98
C ASP A 54 9.64 -17.17 3.13
N ASP A 55 8.94 -18.27 2.87
CA ASP A 55 8.61 -19.27 3.87
C ASP A 55 9.87 -19.94 4.45
N ASP A 56 10.92 -20.14 3.65
CA ASP A 56 12.24 -20.59 4.12
C ASP A 56 12.86 -19.62 5.13
N ARG A 57 12.73 -18.32 4.87
CA ARG A 57 13.25 -17.28 5.76
C ARG A 57 12.43 -17.22 7.04
N ARG A 58 11.11 -17.42 6.97
CA ARG A 58 10.24 -17.55 8.15
C ARG A 58 10.65 -18.75 9.00
N ALA A 59 10.84 -19.91 8.37
CA ALA A 59 11.26 -21.13 9.05
C ALA A 59 12.62 -20.94 9.75
N ALA A 60 13.59 -20.34 9.07
CA ALA A 60 14.91 -20.05 9.64
C ALA A 60 14.84 -19.10 10.85
N ILE A 61 14.00 -18.05 10.77
CA ILE A 61 13.81 -17.11 11.89
C ILE A 61 13.20 -17.82 13.10
N LEU A 62 12.16 -18.63 12.89
CA LEU A 62 11.46 -19.35 13.96
C LEU A 62 12.36 -20.40 14.60
N ASP A 63 13.13 -21.14 13.80
CA ASP A 63 14.05 -22.14 14.33
C ASP A 63 15.15 -21.53 15.19
N ARG A 64 15.80 -20.46 14.70
CA ARG A 64 16.79 -19.72 15.50
C ARG A 64 16.19 -19.11 16.76
N ARG A 65 14.94 -18.67 16.71
CA ARG A 65 14.25 -18.17 17.91
C ARG A 65 14.00 -19.28 18.92
N ARG A 66 13.63 -20.49 18.50
CA ARG A 66 13.49 -21.65 19.40
C ARG A 66 14.81 -22.05 20.05
N ARG A 67 15.95 -21.86 19.36
CA ARG A 67 17.30 -22.06 19.92
C ARG A 67 17.71 -20.99 20.93
N GLY A 68 16.89 -19.97 21.17
CA GLY A 68 17.17 -18.90 22.14
C GLY A 68 18.06 -17.78 21.61
N GLU A 69 18.34 -17.72 20.30
CA GLU A 69 19.16 -16.64 19.72
C GLU A 69 18.53 -15.26 19.93
N SER A 70 19.38 -14.25 20.11
CA SER A 70 18.94 -12.85 20.21
C SER A 70 18.39 -12.36 18.85
N ILE A 71 17.42 -11.45 18.87
CA ILE A 71 16.80 -10.92 17.64
C ILE A 71 17.85 -10.27 16.72
N ARG A 72 18.86 -9.59 17.29
CA ARG A 72 19.96 -8.99 16.52
C ARG A 72 20.83 -10.04 15.84
N THR A 73 21.12 -11.14 16.53
CA THR A 73 21.88 -12.28 15.98
C THR A 73 21.12 -12.95 14.84
N ILE A 74 19.80 -13.15 15.00
CA ILE A 74 18.93 -13.71 13.98
C ILE A 74 18.89 -12.81 12.75
N ALA A 75 18.70 -11.50 12.95
CA ALA A 75 18.66 -10.51 11.88
C ALA A 75 19.95 -10.51 11.06
N ALA A 76 21.11 -10.51 11.72
CA ALA A 76 22.41 -10.60 11.06
C ALA A 76 22.58 -11.92 10.28
N GLY A 77 22.18 -13.05 10.88
CA GLY A 77 22.31 -14.37 10.27
C GLY A 77 21.40 -14.59 9.05
N VAL A 78 20.21 -13.99 9.03
CA VAL A 78 19.23 -14.10 7.93
C VAL A 78 19.36 -12.92 6.94
N LYS A 79 20.25 -11.96 7.21
CA LYS A 79 20.45 -10.73 6.40
C LYS A 79 19.17 -9.90 6.23
N LEU A 80 18.38 -9.80 7.30
CA LEU A 80 17.17 -8.99 7.35
C LEU A 80 17.28 -7.94 8.45
N SER A 81 16.49 -6.87 8.35
CA SER A 81 16.46 -5.88 9.42
C SER A 81 15.79 -6.44 10.67
N VAL A 82 16.17 -5.91 11.84
CA VAL A 82 15.57 -6.28 13.13
C VAL A 82 14.05 -6.10 13.11
N GLY A 83 13.55 -5.05 12.44
CA GLY A 83 12.11 -4.81 12.31
C GLY A 83 11.37 -5.90 11.55
N VAL A 84 11.98 -6.48 10.51
CA VAL A 84 11.39 -7.61 9.76
C VAL A 84 11.31 -8.86 10.64
N VAL A 85 12.38 -9.16 11.38
CA VAL A 85 12.42 -10.30 12.31
C VAL A 85 11.42 -10.13 13.45
N HIS A 86 11.31 -8.92 14.01
CA HIS A 86 10.34 -8.64 15.06
C HIS A 86 8.90 -8.80 14.57
N LYS A 87 8.62 -8.32 13.35
CA LYS A 87 7.30 -8.46 12.73
C LYS A 87 6.94 -9.93 12.48
N THR A 88 7.86 -10.73 11.93
CA THR A 88 7.58 -12.15 11.67
C THR A 88 7.36 -12.96 12.96
N LEU A 89 8.11 -12.65 14.03
CA LEU A 89 7.89 -13.28 15.33
C LEU A 89 6.55 -12.86 15.98
N ALA A 90 6.15 -11.61 15.83
CA ALA A 90 4.85 -11.12 16.31
C ALA A 90 3.69 -11.78 15.56
N GLU A 91 3.79 -11.88 14.22
CA GLU A 91 2.80 -12.58 13.38
C GLU A 91 2.69 -14.07 13.76
N ALA A 92 3.83 -14.75 14.00
CA ALA A 92 3.84 -16.14 14.44
C ALA A 92 3.18 -16.32 15.82
N LYS A 93 3.46 -15.43 16.78
CA LYS A 93 2.83 -15.47 18.11
C LYS A 93 1.31 -15.26 18.03
N ALA A 94 0.86 -14.32 17.20
CA ALA A 94 -0.56 -14.07 17.00
C ALA A 94 -1.28 -15.28 16.37
N SER A 95 -0.59 -16.06 15.53
CA SER A 95 -1.14 -17.29 14.94
C SER A 95 -1.18 -18.48 15.90
N SER A 96 -0.29 -18.54 16.90
CA SER A 96 -0.24 -19.63 17.88
C SER A 96 -1.21 -19.45 19.06
N ASP A 97 -1.79 -18.25 19.22
CA ASP A 97 -2.57 -17.88 20.39
C ASP A 97 -3.98 -17.41 19.96
N PRO A 98 -4.96 -18.32 19.83
CA PRO A 98 -6.28 -17.99 19.28
C PRO A 98 -7.07 -16.99 20.14
N ALA A 99 -6.71 -16.82 21.42
CA ALA A 99 -7.26 -15.80 22.30
C ALA A 99 -6.75 -14.37 22.00
N ALA A 100 -5.56 -14.22 21.41
CA ALA A 100 -4.97 -12.92 21.08
C ALA A 100 -5.46 -12.35 19.73
N ALA A 101 -5.86 -13.22 18.78
CA ALA A 101 -6.34 -12.85 17.45
C ALA A 101 -7.59 -11.94 17.47
N ALA A 102 -8.42 -12.03 18.53
CA ALA A 102 -9.58 -11.17 18.73
C ALA A 102 -9.24 -9.69 19.04
N SER A 103 -7.99 -9.39 19.41
CA SER A 103 -7.55 -8.04 19.83
C SER A 103 -6.81 -7.24 18.73
N HIS A 104 -6.31 -7.90 17.68
CA HIS A 104 -5.55 -7.24 16.59
C HIS A 104 -6.41 -6.75 15.42
N GLY A 105 -7.74 -6.87 15.52
CA GLY A 105 -8.72 -6.34 14.57
C GLY A 105 -8.93 -4.82 14.62
N LYS A 106 -7.94 -4.04 15.09
CA LYS A 106 -8.10 -2.57 15.15
C LYS A 106 -7.40 -1.88 13.97
N SER A 107 -8.25 -1.34 13.10
CA SER A 107 -8.09 -0.10 12.33
C SER A 107 -7.08 -0.07 11.17
N ARG A 108 -7.57 -0.39 9.98
CA ARG A 108 -7.41 0.51 8.83
C ARG A 108 -8.72 1.29 8.68
N PRO A 109 -8.81 2.59 9.00
CA PRO A 109 -9.97 3.35 8.61
C PRO A 109 -10.01 3.38 7.08
N SER A 110 -11.04 2.76 6.51
CA SER A 110 -11.49 3.07 5.17
C SER A 110 -11.81 4.57 5.16
N GLY A 111 -10.98 5.36 4.47
CA GLY A 111 -11.30 6.76 4.18
C GLY A 111 -12.67 6.78 3.51
N SER A 112 -13.65 7.28 4.25
CA SER A 112 -14.99 7.56 3.77
C SER A 112 -14.87 8.54 2.61
N LEU A 113 -15.42 8.16 1.47
CA LEU A 113 -15.85 9.12 0.47
C LEU A 113 -16.87 10.05 1.14
N SER A 114 -16.62 11.33 1.04
CA SER A 114 -17.63 12.37 0.97
C SER A 114 -17.29 13.22 -0.25
#